data_AF-A0A7S9KTP9-F1
#
_entry.id   AF-A0A7S9KTP9-F1
#
_cell.length_a   1.000
_cell.length_b   1.000
_cell.length_c   1.000
_cell.angle_alpha   90.00
_cell.angle_beta   90.00
_cell.angle_gamma   90.00
#
_symmetry.space_group_name_H-M   'P 1'
#
loop_
_entity.id
_entity.type
_entity.pdbx_description
1 polymer ?
#
loop_
_entity_poly.entity_id
_entity_poly.type
_entity_poly.pdbx_seq_one_letter_code
_entity_poly.pdbx_strand_id
1 'polypeptide(L)'
;MAPPPEIAIPSTSVSDEGSSKPYTLYNITLRLPLRSFVVQKRYSDFAKLHSTLVEQVGSPPPEPLPGKHWLKSTVRSPDLTRVRQAGLEKYLRAIAETPDRRWRDTFAWRAFLNLPSSSSATNSAVSASGMVRPAATGAADPQTWLDMYRELKQNINEARQHLSRRDAASESGNTTATAEAGSAAKKVLLKAGTLVSGLSDGLRKMQESSRLGEGELRRRRDLVSTARMERDALDKLCNSMPTSSGSSNARGSQGTSSTATSNATAEKAALLKGGRPAGRVLGAPLPETAKTRELDNEGVLLLQKKELADQDLNLDQLTTIIRRQKEMGLQIKDEVDAQTEMLAQLDEDVDRVHKKLDVANNRIKKL
;
A
#
# COMPACT_ATOMS: atom_id res chain seq x y z
N MET A 1 -15.99 -22.19 -2.09
CA MET A 1 -15.01 -22.10 -3.19
C MET A 1 -15.50 -21.04 -4.16
N ALA A 2 -14.66 -20.09 -4.57
CA ALA A 2 -15.06 -19.12 -5.58
C ALA A 2 -15.30 -19.84 -6.92
N PRO A 3 -16.34 -19.47 -7.70
CA PRO A 3 -16.60 -20.09 -8.99
C PRO A 3 -15.39 -19.90 -9.93
N PRO A 4 -15.09 -20.89 -10.80
CA PRO A 4 -14.00 -20.76 -11.77
C PRO A 4 -14.24 -19.54 -12.67
N PRO A 5 -13.19 -18.81 -13.08
CA PRO A 5 -13.33 -17.66 -13.96
C PRO A 5 -13.92 -18.11 -15.30
N GLU A 6 -14.96 -17.44 -15.79
CA GLU A 6 -15.53 -17.69 -17.11
C GLU A 6 -14.56 -17.09 -18.16
N ILE A 7 -13.95 -17.96 -18.97
CA ILE A 7 -12.97 -17.59 -20.00
C ILE A 7 -13.61 -17.76 -21.38
N ALA A 8 -13.49 -16.74 -22.22
CA ALA A 8 -13.86 -16.81 -23.63
C ALA A 8 -12.87 -16.01 -24.49
N ILE A 9 -12.78 -16.35 -25.77
CA ILE A 9 -12.01 -15.59 -26.76
C ILE A 9 -12.98 -15.14 -27.84
N PRO A 10 -13.78 -14.06 -27.62
CA PRO A 10 -14.84 -13.68 -28.55
C PRO A 10 -14.33 -13.09 -29.87
N SER A 11 -13.13 -12.52 -29.90
CA SER A 11 -12.62 -11.84 -31.08
C SER A 11 -11.09 -11.91 -31.21
N THR A 12 -10.63 -11.63 -32.42
CA THR A 12 -9.21 -11.51 -32.76
C THR A 12 -8.94 -10.17 -33.43
N SER A 13 -7.76 -9.59 -33.21
CA SER A 13 -7.28 -8.40 -33.91
C SER A 13 -5.97 -8.70 -34.64
N VAL A 14 -5.62 -7.88 -35.62
CA VAL A 14 -4.33 -7.93 -36.30
C VAL A 14 -3.51 -6.74 -35.80
N SER A 15 -2.27 -6.99 -35.38
CA SER A 15 -1.33 -5.95 -34.99
C SER A 15 -0.03 -6.08 -35.78
N ASP A 16 0.58 -4.94 -36.06
CA ASP A 16 1.88 -4.73 -36.70
C ASP A 16 2.90 -4.09 -35.75
N GLU A 17 2.52 -3.82 -34.48
CA GLU A 17 3.39 -3.14 -33.52
C GLU A 17 4.71 -3.90 -33.30
N GLY A 18 5.82 -3.25 -33.65
CA GLY A 18 7.19 -3.67 -33.32
C GLY A 18 7.75 -4.84 -34.12
N SER A 19 7.08 -5.31 -35.17
CA SER A 19 7.60 -6.40 -36.03
C SER A 19 7.33 -6.13 -37.51
N SER A 20 8.27 -6.52 -38.38
CA SER A 20 8.13 -6.36 -39.84
C SER A 20 7.01 -7.20 -40.46
N LYS A 21 6.33 -8.07 -39.69
CA LYS A 21 5.24 -8.94 -40.15
C LYS A 21 4.02 -8.83 -39.22
N PRO A 22 2.81 -8.62 -39.76
CA PRO A 22 1.59 -8.56 -38.96
C PRO A 22 1.31 -9.91 -38.30
N TYR A 23 0.75 -9.89 -37.10
CA TYR A 23 0.38 -11.09 -36.34
C TYR A 23 -1.02 -10.98 -35.73
N THR A 24 -1.64 -12.13 -35.50
CA THR A 24 -2.98 -12.23 -34.91
C THR A 24 -2.89 -12.21 -33.37
N LEU A 25 -3.61 -11.28 -32.77
CA LEU A 25 -3.89 -11.21 -31.33
C LEU A 25 -5.26 -11.82 -31.04
N TYR A 26 -5.33 -12.58 -29.95
CA TYR A 26 -6.56 -13.18 -29.43
C TYR A 26 -7.01 -12.35 -28.22
N ASN A 27 -8.23 -11.83 -28.28
CA ASN A 27 -8.81 -11.04 -27.20
C ASN A 27 -9.49 -11.99 -26.22
N ILE A 28 -8.84 -12.26 -25.09
CA ILE A 28 -9.32 -13.16 -24.05
C ILE A 28 -10.16 -12.34 -23.07
N THR A 29 -11.46 -12.61 -22.97
CA THR A 29 -12.33 -12.02 -21.96
C THR A 29 -12.33 -12.91 -20.71
N LEU A 30 -12.01 -12.30 -19.57
CA LEU A 30 -12.04 -12.95 -18.26
C LEU A 30 -13.14 -12.33 -17.42
N ARG A 31 -14.14 -13.13 -17.06
CA ARG A 31 -15.21 -12.74 -16.15
C ARG A 31 -14.96 -13.36 -14.77
N LEU A 32 -14.63 -12.50 -13.82
CA LEU A 32 -14.51 -12.85 -12.40
C LEU A 32 -15.72 -12.24 -11.65
N PRO A 33 -16.07 -12.77 -10.46
CA PRO A 33 -17.25 -12.30 -9.71
C PRO A 33 -17.30 -10.79 -9.44
N LEU A 34 -16.14 -10.15 -9.32
CA LEU A 34 -16.02 -8.72 -8.98
C LEU A 34 -15.49 -7.84 -10.13
N ARG A 35 -15.05 -8.45 -11.24
CA ARG A 35 -14.42 -7.70 -12.34
C ARG A 35 -14.42 -8.48 -13.65
N SER A 36 -14.61 -7.77 -14.76
CA SER A 36 -14.38 -8.29 -16.10
C SER A 36 -13.29 -7.49 -16.80
N PHE A 37 -12.34 -8.16 -17.45
CA PHE A 37 -11.31 -7.47 -18.23
C PHE A 37 -10.88 -8.30 -19.45
N VAL A 38 -10.23 -7.63 -20.39
CA VAL A 38 -9.77 -8.23 -21.65
C VAL A 38 -8.24 -8.28 -21.65
N VAL A 39 -7.70 -9.44 -21.99
CA VAL A 39 -6.25 -9.66 -22.15
C VAL A 39 -5.97 -10.03 -23.60
N GLN A 40 -5.04 -9.33 -24.23
CA GLN A 40 -4.62 -9.62 -25.60
C GLN A 40 -3.35 -10.46 -25.57
N LYS A 41 -3.37 -11.60 -26.26
CA LYS A 41 -2.21 -12.51 -26.37
C LYS A 41 -2.04 -12.99 -27.80
N ARG A 42 -0.79 -13.12 -28.25
CA ARG A 42 -0.48 -13.78 -29.53
C ARG A 42 -0.27 -15.27 -29.32
N TYR A 43 -0.39 -16.07 -30.38
CA TYR A 43 -0.22 -17.54 -30.30
C TYR A 43 1.11 -17.98 -29.65
N SER A 44 2.21 -17.27 -29.93
CA SER A 44 3.50 -17.63 -29.33
C SER A 44 3.56 -17.39 -27.83
N ASP A 45 2.69 -16.56 -27.26
CA ASP A 45 2.57 -16.42 -25.81
C ASP A 45 1.88 -17.65 -25.21
N PHE A 46 0.89 -18.23 -25.90
CA PHE A 46 0.27 -19.50 -25.49
C PHE A 46 1.27 -20.66 -25.57
N ALA A 47 2.11 -20.68 -26.60
CA ALA A 47 3.17 -21.69 -26.73
C ALA A 47 4.19 -21.60 -25.58
N LYS A 48 4.58 -20.38 -25.19
CA LYS A 48 5.45 -20.14 -24.02
C LYS A 48 4.76 -20.57 -22.72
N LEU A 49 3.50 -20.20 -22.53
CA LEU A 49 2.71 -20.64 -21.38
C LEU A 49 2.70 -22.17 -21.29
N HIS A 50 2.40 -22.86 -22.39
CA HIS A 50 2.34 -24.31 -22.43
C HIS A 50 3.68 -24.95 -22.04
N SER A 51 4.80 -24.50 -22.62
CA SER A 51 6.13 -25.03 -22.25
C SER A 51 6.44 -24.80 -20.77
N THR A 52 6.14 -23.60 -20.24
CA THR A 52 6.39 -23.29 -18.83
C THR A 52 5.50 -24.10 -17.88
N LEU A 53 4.24 -24.35 -18.26
CA LEU A 53 3.34 -25.19 -17.47
C LEU A 53 3.83 -26.65 -17.42
N VAL A 54 4.25 -27.20 -18.56
CA VAL A 54 4.81 -28.56 -18.65
C VAL A 54 6.08 -28.66 -17.79
N GLU A 55 6.96 -27.67 -17.85
CA GLU A 55 8.20 -27.63 -17.07
C GLU A 55 7.95 -27.53 -15.57
N GLN A 56 7.04 -26.65 -15.13
CA GLN A 56 6.77 -26.42 -13.70
C GLN A 56 5.98 -27.54 -13.04
N VAL A 57 5.05 -28.16 -13.77
CA VAL A 57 4.14 -29.18 -13.23
C VAL A 57 4.66 -30.59 -13.49
N GLY A 58 5.56 -30.77 -14.47
CA GLY A 58 6.06 -32.08 -14.89
C GLY A 58 5.05 -32.94 -15.66
N SER A 59 3.88 -32.38 -16.01
CA SER A 59 2.83 -33.06 -16.78
C SER A 59 2.11 -32.11 -17.72
N PRO A 60 1.69 -32.57 -18.92
CA PRO A 60 1.00 -31.73 -19.88
C PRO A 60 -0.40 -31.33 -19.38
N PRO A 61 -0.87 -30.12 -19.71
CA PRO A 61 -2.24 -29.72 -19.44
C PRO A 61 -3.29 -30.69 -20.02
N PRO A 62 -4.53 -30.71 -19.50
CA PRO A 62 -5.58 -31.64 -19.90
C PRO A 62 -5.94 -31.61 -21.39
N GLU A 63 -5.84 -30.44 -22.03
CA GLU A 63 -6.05 -30.27 -23.46
C GLU A 63 -4.72 -29.86 -24.13
N PRO A 64 -4.35 -30.45 -25.28
CA PRO A 64 -3.14 -30.05 -26.00
C PRO A 64 -3.30 -28.68 -26.64
N LEU A 65 -2.19 -27.95 -26.79
CA LEU A 65 -2.18 -26.68 -27.50
C LEU A 65 -2.46 -26.92 -29.01
N PRO A 66 -3.36 -26.15 -29.66
CA PRO A 66 -3.58 -26.29 -31.09
C PRO A 66 -2.27 -26.06 -31.87
N GLY A 67 -1.98 -26.92 -32.83
CA GLY A 67 -0.72 -26.94 -33.57
C GLY A 67 -0.47 -25.68 -34.42
N LYS A 68 0.81 -25.45 -34.73
CA LYS A 68 1.23 -24.41 -35.68
C LYS A 68 0.88 -24.83 -37.11
N HIS A 69 0.21 -23.95 -37.85
CA HIS A 69 0.10 -24.06 -39.30
C HIS A 69 1.33 -23.38 -39.92
N TRP A 70 2.22 -24.16 -40.51
CA TRP A 70 3.48 -23.68 -41.07
C TRP A 70 3.35 -23.22 -42.54
N LEU A 71 2.32 -23.71 -43.26
CA LEU A 71 2.09 -23.41 -44.68
C LEU A 71 1.07 -22.30 -44.96
N LYS A 72 0.25 -21.90 -43.97
CA LYS A 72 -0.87 -20.97 -44.19
C LYS A 72 -0.93 -19.93 -43.08
N SER A 73 -0.90 -18.65 -43.47
CA SER A 73 -0.96 -17.53 -42.53
C SER A 73 -2.38 -17.32 -42.01
N THR A 74 -2.51 -17.36 -40.69
CA THR A 74 -3.74 -17.04 -39.94
C THR A 74 -4.15 -15.56 -40.11
N VAL A 75 -3.23 -14.69 -40.54
CA VAL A 75 -3.56 -13.28 -40.85
C VAL A 75 -4.39 -13.17 -42.14
N ARG A 76 -4.25 -14.13 -43.07
CA ARG A 76 -4.90 -14.10 -44.40
C ARG A 76 -6.07 -15.06 -44.54
N SER A 77 -6.42 -15.82 -43.50
CA SER A 77 -7.44 -16.86 -43.57
C SER A 77 -8.37 -16.83 -42.34
N PRO A 78 -9.59 -16.30 -42.46
CA PRO A 78 -10.52 -16.18 -41.33
C PRO A 78 -10.91 -17.54 -40.75
N ASP A 79 -10.99 -18.58 -41.60
CA ASP A 79 -11.36 -19.94 -41.16
C ASP A 79 -10.29 -20.57 -40.27
N LEU A 80 -9.01 -20.44 -40.62
CA LEU A 80 -7.91 -20.94 -39.77
C LEU A 80 -7.81 -20.15 -38.46
N THR A 81 -8.17 -18.86 -38.49
CA THR A 81 -8.26 -18.03 -37.27
C THR A 81 -9.35 -18.53 -36.35
N ARG A 82 -10.55 -18.81 -36.88
CA ARG A 82 -11.68 -19.35 -36.10
C ARG A 82 -11.38 -20.71 -35.51
N VAL A 83 -10.80 -21.63 -36.29
CA VAL A 83 -10.41 -22.96 -35.81
C VAL A 83 -9.38 -22.84 -34.68
N ARG A 84 -8.36 -21.99 -34.86
CA ARG A 84 -7.35 -21.76 -33.82
C ARG A 84 -7.93 -21.04 -32.60
N GLN A 85 -8.81 -20.06 -32.78
CA GLN A 85 -9.51 -19.35 -31.72
C GLN A 85 -10.30 -20.34 -30.85
N ALA A 86 -11.13 -21.19 -31.46
CA ALA A 86 -11.89 -22.22 -30.76
C ALA A 86 -10.97 -23.21 -30.02
N GLY A 87 -9.86 -23.63 -30.64
CA GLY A 87 -8.89 -24.52 -30.00
C GLY A 87 -8.17 -23.89 -28.80
N LEU A 88 -7.80 -22.61 -28.89
CA LEU A 88 -7.18 -21.86 -27.80
C LEU A 88 -8.17 -21.60 -26.66
N GLU A 89 -9.44 -21.32 -26.98
CA GLU A 89 -10.49 -21.17 -25.98
C GLU A 89 -10.72 -22.49 -25.23
N LYS A 90 -10.84 -23.60 -25.96
CA LYS A 90 -10.96 -24.94 -25.38
C LYS A 90 -9.77 -25.26 -24.47
N TYR A 91 -8.56 -24.95 -24.91
CA TYR A 91 -7.33 -25.12 -24.12
C TYR A 91 -7.37 -24.35 -22.80
N LEU A 92 -7.74 -23.07 -22.82
CA LEU A 92 -7.82 -22.26 -21.60
C LEU A 92 -8.96 -22.71 -20.67
N ARG A 93 -10.13 -23.03 -21.21
CA ARG A 93 -11.26 -23.54 -20.42
C ARG A 93 -10.92 -24.86 -19.74
N ALA A 94 -10.30 -25.79 -20.48
CA ALA A 94 -9.85 -27.05 -19.91
C ALA A 94 -8.93 -26.81 -18.69
N ILE A 95 -7.96 -25.91 -18.78
CA ILE A 95 -7.10 -25.57 -17.63
C ILE A 95 -7.89 -24.90 -16.50
N ALA A 96 -8.86 -24.04 -16.81
CA ALA A 96 -9.66 -23.30 -15.83
C ALA A 96 -10.66 -24.19 -15.05
N GLU A 97 -11.29 -25.15 -15.73
CA GLU A 97 -12.44 -25.94 -15.26
C GLU A 97 -12.05 -27.32 -14.72
N THR A 98 -10.89 -27.87 -15.11
CA THR A 98 -10.43 -29.18 -14.62
C THR A 98 -10.39 -29.18 -13.09
N PRO A 99 -10.82 -30.25 -12.38
CA PRO A 99 -10.79 -30.29 -10.91
C PRO A 99 -9.39 -30.13 -10.33
N ASP A 100 -8.38 -30.58 -11.08
CA ASP A 100 -6.98 -30.43 -10.74
C ASP A 100 -6.51 -28.96 -10.80
N ARG A 101 -5.82 -28.53 -9.76
CA ARG A 101 -5.39 -27.14 -9.58
C ARG A 101 -3.93 -26.90 -9.93
N ARG A 102 -3.15 -27.97 -10.18
CA ARG A 102 -1.70 -27.90 -10.36
C ARG A 102 -1.27 -26.89 -11.43
N TRP A 103 -2.01 -26.79 -12.55
CA TRP A 103 -1.70 -25.83 -13.62
C TRP A 103 -2.19 -24.41 -13.30
N ARG A 104 -3.32 -24.27 -12.60
CA ARG A 104 -3.94 -22.97 -12.27
C ARG A 104 -3.21 -22.22 -11.16
N ASP A 105 -2.60 -22.95 -10.23
CA ASP A 105 -1.89 -22.37 -9.11
C ASP A 105 -0.46 -21.91 -9.50
N THR A 106 0.01 -22.22 -10.71
CA THR A 106 1.30 -21.73 -11.22
C THR A 106 1.31 -20.22 -11.43
N PHE A 107 2.47 -19.60 -11.17
CA PHE A 107 2.68 -18.19 -11.48
C PHE A 107 2.54 -17.90 -12.98
N ALA A 108 2.99 -18.82 -13.84
CA ALA A 108 2.91 -18.67 -15.30
C ALA A 108 1.47 -18.50 -15.80
N TRP A 109 0.53 -19.30 -15.27
CA TRP A 109 -0.90 -19.18 -15.59
C TRP A 109 -1.46 -17.81 -15.18
N ARG A 110 -1.16 -17.38 -13.96
CA ARG A 110 -1.64 -16.09 -13.43
C ARG A 110 -1.08 -14.91 -14.20
N ALA A 111 0.22 -14.92 -14.49
CA ALA A 111 0.90 -13.88 -15.25
C ALA A 111 0.39 -13.83 -16.70
N PHE A 112 0.09 -14.97 -17.32
CA PHE A 112 -0.49 -15.01 -18.64
C PHE A 112 -1.88 -14.35 -18.69
N LEU A 113 -2.74 -14.65 -17.70
CA LEU A 113 -4.09 -14.08 -17.62
C LEU A 113 -4.16 -12.72 -16.90
N ASN A 114 -3.04 -12.11 -16.53
CA ASN A 114 -2.99 -10.88 -15.71
C ASN A 114 -3.86 -10.98 -14.43
N LEU A 115 -3.89 -12.15 -13.79
CA LEU A 115 -4.63 -12.38 -12.54
C LEU A 115 -3.79 -11.91 -11.34
N PRO A 116 -4.39 -11.22 -10.33
CA PRO A 116 -3.70 -10.84 -9.09
C PRO A 116 -3.23 -12.12 -8.39
N SER A 117 -2.11 -12.11 -7.67
CA SER A 117 -1.60 -13.30 -6.97
C SER A 117 -2.62 -13.86 -5.95
N SER A 118 -2.72 -15.19 -5.84
CA SER A 118 -3.75 -15.86 -5.01
C SER A 118 -3.51 -15.74 -3.51
N SER A 119 -2.37 -15.20 -3.11
CA SER A 119 -2.06 -14.83 -1.72
C SER A 119 -2.81 -13.59 -1.24
N SER A 120 -3.63 -12.94 -2.09
CA SER A 120 -4.38 -11.72 -1.75
C SER A 120 -5.89 -11.90 -1.56
N ALA A 121 -6.40 -13.13 -1.37
CA ALA A 121 -7.85 -13.39 -1.31
C ALA A 121 -8.46 -13.45 0.10
N THR A 122 -7.69 -13.25 1.17
CA THR A 122 -8.22 -13.23 2.54
C THR A 122 -7.88 -11.92 3.22
N ASN A 123 -8.85 -11.00 3.15
CA ASN A 123 -8.92 -9.73 3.86
C ASN A 123 -7.89 -8.66 3.51
N SER A 124 -8.36 -7.41 3.58
CA SER A 124 -7.61 -6.15 3.54
C SER A 124 -7.47 -5.49 2.17
N ALA A 125 -8.39 -4.55 1.92
CA ALA A 125 -7.96 -3.21 1.54
C ALA A 125 -6.85 -2.79 2.52
N VAL A 126 -5.76 -2.21 2.00
CA VAL A 126 -4.45 -1.99 2.64
C VAL A 126 -3.45 -3.14 2.48
N SER A 127 -2.37 -2.85 1.75
CA SER A 127 -1.15 -3.65 1.50
C SER A 127 -0.98 -4.24 0.10
N ALA A 128 -1.02 -3.38 -0.93
CA ALA A 128 -0.21 -3.60 -2.13
C ALA A 128 1.26 -3.30 -1.82
N SER A 129 1.93 -4.18 -1.07
CA SER A 129 3.38 -4.07 -0.83
C SER A 129 3.98 -5.46 -0.95
N GLY A 130 4.23 -5.89 -2.19
CA GLY A 130 4.72 -7.26 -2.41
C GLY A 130 4.90 -7.73 -3.85
N MET A 131 5.08 -6.84 -4.83
CA MET A 131 5.88 -7.17 -6.01
C MET A 131 6.29 -5.86 -6.68
N VAL A 132 7.59 -5.63 -6.73
CA VAL A 132 8.23 -4.47 -7.36
C VAL A 132 7.94 -4.52 -8.86
N ARG A 133 6.79 -3.97 -9.28
CA ARG A 133 6.72 -3.34 -10.60
C ARG A 133 7.48 -2.03 -10.42
N PRO A 134 8.48 -1.70 -11.25
CA PRO A 134 9.10 -0.39 -11.14
C PRO A 134 7.99 0.63 -11.34
N ALA A 135 7.76 1.48 -10.33
CA ALA A 135 6.70 2.47 -10.28
C ALA A 135 6.63 3.30 -11.59
N ALA A 136 7.76 3.40 -12.29
CA ALA A 136 7.94 4.02 -13.60
C ALA A 136 7.19 3.38 -14.79
N THR A 137 6.64 2.16 -14.70
CA THR A 137 5.93 1.51 -15.85
C THR A 137 4.42 1.47 -15.71
N GLY A 138 3.87 1.52 -14.49
CA GLY A 138 2.42 1.60 -14.27
C GLY A 138 1.86 3.01 -14.41
N ALA A 139 2.65 4.04 -14.06
CA ALA A 139 2.20 5.44 -14.06
C ALA A 139 2.06 6.09 -15.45
N ALA A 140 2.33 5.35 -16.54
CA ALA A 140 2.19 5.85 -17.91
C ALA A 140 0.73 5.84 -18.40
N ASP A 141 -0.14 5.05 -17.76
CA ASP A 141 -1.57 5.04 -18.06
C ASP A 141 -2.30 6.11 -17.21
N PRO A 142 -3.17 6.94 -17.80
CA PRO A 142 -3.81 8.04 -17.07
C PRO A 142 -4.64 7.62 -15.85
N GLN A 143 -5.25 6.42 -15.86
CA GLN A 143 -6.04 5.87 -14.76
C GLN A 143 -5.15 5.31 -13.65
N THR A 144 -4.17 4.48 -14.01
CA THR A 144 -3.19 3.93 -13.06
C THR A 144 -2.41 5.02 -12.34
N TRP A 145 -2.13 6.14 -13.02
CA TRP A 145 -1.53 7.33 -12.39
C TRP A 145 -2.41 7.92 -11.28
N LEU A 146 -3.73 8.02 -11.51
CA LEU A 146 -4.66 8.53 -10.49
C LEU A 146 -4.77 7.59 -9.29
N ASP A 147 -4.75 6.28 -9.53
CA ASP A 147 -4.77 5.29 -8.44
C ASP A 147 -3.49 5.33 -7.61
N MET A 148 -2.33 5.45 -8.26
CA MET A 148 -1.05 5.67 -7.57
C MET A 148 -1.04 7.00 -6.79
N TYR A 149 -1.73 8.03 -7.28
CA TYR A 149 -1.86 9.30 -6.56
C TYR A 149 -2.78 9.16 -5.32
N ARG A 150 -3.89 8.42 -5.42
CA ARG A 150 -4.74 8.09 -4.26
C ARG A 150 -3.96 7.31 -3.21
N GLU A 151 -3.16 6.33 -3.64
CA GLU A 151 -2.28 5.57 -2.76
C GLU A 151 -1.23 6.48 -2.08
N LEU A 152 -0.65 7.44 -2.81
CA LEU A 152 0.26 8.42 -2.23
C LEU A 152 -0.44 9.26 -1.14
N LYS A 153 -1.65 9.77 -1.41
CA LYS A 153 -2.43 10.52 -0.41
C LYS A 153 -2.71 9.67 0.84
N GLN A 154 -3.04 8.40 0.66
CA GLN A 154 -3.26 7.48 1.78
C GLN A 154 -1.99 7.30 2.62
N ASN A 155 -0.84 7.03 1.99
CA ASN A 155 0.43 6.88 2.73
C ASN A 155 0.81 8.17 3.47
N ILE A 156 0.57 9.34 2.88
CA ILE A 156 0.81 10.63 3.54
C ILE A 156 -0.07 10.79 4.80
N ASN A 157 -1.35 10.43 4.72
CA ASN A 157 -2.25 10.46 5.88
C ASN A 157 -1.84 9.43 6.95
N GLU A 158 -1.49 8.20 6.56
CA GLU A 158 -0.97 7.17 7.47
C GLU A 158 0.32 7.64 8.18
N ALA A 159 1.22 8.33 7.47
CA ALA A 159 2.41 8.92 8.08
C ALA A 159 2.06 9.97 9.13
N ARG A 160 1.07 10.84 8.87
CA ARG A 160 0.57 11.81 9.88
C ARG A 160 0.04 11.11 11.13
N GLN A 161 -0.73 10.02 10.96
CA GLN A 161 -1.29 9.25 12.07
C GLN A 161 -0.20 8.57 12.91
N HIS A 162 0.82 7.99 12.27
CA HIS A 162 1.95 7.39 12.99
C HIS A 162 2.78 8.43 13.73
N LEU A 163 3.00 9.61 13.16
CA LEU A 163 3.68 10.72 13.84
C LEU A 163 2.86 11.24 15.03
N SER A 164 1.54 11.37 14.89
CA SER A 164 0.66 11.74 16.01
C SER A 164 0.69 10.69 17.13
N ARG A 165 0.63 9.39 16.79
CA ARG A 165 0.76 8.30 17.77
C ARG A 165 2.13 8.30 18.46
N ARG A 166 3.19 8.61 17.72
CA ARG A 166 4.54 8.76 18.27
C ARG A 166 4.60 9.90 19.28
N ASP A 167 4.07 11.06 18.93
CA ASP A 167 4.13 12.24 19.80
C ASP A 167 3.32 11.99 21.10
N ALA A 168 2.14 11.35 21.02
CA ALA A 168 1.35 10.93 22.19
C ALA A 168 2.06 9.85 23.05
N ALA A 169 2.76 8.91 22.42
CA ALA A 169 3.57 7.92 23.12
C ALA A 169 4.80 8.55 23.80
N SER A 170 5.31 9.66 23.26
CA SER A 170 6.43 10.40 23.83
C SER A 170 6.00 11.12 25.09
N GLU A 171 4.82 11.73 25.06
CA GLU A 171 4.24 12.47 26.19
C GLU A 171 3.86 11.55 27.36
N SER A 172 3.42 10.32 27.06
CA SER A 172 3.17 9.29 28.08
C SER A 172 4.45 8.60 28.61
N GLY A 173 5.64 9.00 28.14
CA GLY A 173 6.93 8.45 28.58
C GLY A 173 7.19 7.00 28.13
N ASN A 174 6.38 6.45 27.22
CA ASN A 174 6.55 5.10 26.71
C ASN A 174 7.53 5.08 25.54
N THR A 175 8.82 4.88 25.85
CA THR A 175 9.95 4.85 24.90
C THR A 175 9.83 3.76 23.83
N THR A 176 9.18 2.63 24.14
CA THR A 176 9.03 1.52 23.18
C THR A 176 7.98 1.86 22.12
N ALA A 177 6.83 2.40 22.55
CA ALA A 177 5.77 2.81 21.65
C ALA A 177 6.17 4.02 20.77
N THR A 178 7.02 4.92 21.28
CA THR A 178 7.61 6.02 20.49
C THR A 178 8.52 5.50 19.38
N ALA A 179 9.42 4.57 19.72
CA ALA A 179 10.33 3.97 18.74
C ALA A 179 9.56 3.20 17.66
N GLU A 180 8.55 2.41 18.05
CA GLU A 180 7.71 1.65 17.12
C GLU A 180 6.94 2.56 16.17
N ALA A 181 6.19 3.54 16.70
CA ALA A 181 5.42 4.49 15.91
C ALA A 181 6.32 5.36 15.00
N GLY A 182 7.51 5.73 15.47
CA GLY A 182 8.52 6.44 14.66
C GLY A 182 9.06 5.59 13.51
N SER A 183 9.34 4.31 13.76
CA SER A 183 9.78 3.38 12.70
C SER A 183 8.70 3.13 11.65
N ALA A 184 7.44 3.04 12.08
CA ALA A 184 6.28 2.90 11.20
C ALA A 184 6.10 4.14 10.31
N ALA A 185 6.20 5.35 10.88
CA ALA A 185 6.16 6.60 10.13
C ALA A 185 7.25 6.66 9.04
N LYS A 186 8.50 6.33 9.39
CA LYS A 186 9.62 6.29 8.43
C LYS A 186 9.36 5.31 7.28
N LYS A 187 8.88 4.11 7.59
CA LYS A 187 8.57 3.09 6.57
C LYS A 187 7.52 3.58 5.57
N VAL A 188 6.47 4.25 6.03
CA VAL A 188 5.41 4.78 5.17
C VAL A 188 5.89 5.98 4.36
N LEU A 189 6.70 6.87 4.94
CA LEU A 189 7.30 8.00 4.23
C LEU A 189 8.25 7.57 3.10
N LEU A 190 9.01 6.49 3.30
CA LEU A 190 9.84 5.89 2.25
C LEU A 190 8.98 5.37 1.08
N LYS A 191 7.87 4.68 1.36
CA LYS A 191 6.91 4.25 0.33
C LYS A 191 6.34 5.44 -0.43
N ALA A 192 5.89 6.49 0.28
CA ALA A 192 5.41 7.73 -0.32
C ALA A 192 6.48 8.36 -1.24
N GLY A 193 7.74 8.37 -0.84
CA GLY A 193 8.86 8.83 -1.67
C GLY A 193 9.01 8.05 -2.98
N THR A 194 8.88 6.72 -2.94
CA THR A 194 8.94 5.88 -4.16
C THR A 194 7.77 6.15 -5.11
N LEU A 195 6.55 6.33 -4.57
CA LEU A 195 5.36 6.66 -5.36
C LEU A 195 5.46 8.04 -6.00
N VAL A 196 5.97 9.02 -5.26
CA VAL A 196 6.26 10.38 -5.75
C VAL A 196 7.22 10.35 -6.95
N SER A 197 8.30 9.56 -6.89
CA SER A 197 9.21 9.38 -8.02
C SER A 197 8.49 8.74 -9.21
N GLY A 198 7.78 7.65 -8.98
CA GLY A 198 7.04 6.94 -10.02
C GLY A 198 5.96 7.78 -10.71
N LEU A 199 5.23 8.60 -9.96
CA LEU A 199 4.22 9.52 -10.49
C LEU A 199 4.84 10.63 -11.35
N SER A 200 6.00 11.15 -10.96
CA SER A 200 6.73 12.13 -11.77
C SER A 200 7.29 11.51 -13.06
N ASP A 201 7.87 10.31 -12.99
CA ASP A 201 8.37 9.60 -14.16
C ASP A 201 7.24 9.22 -15.13
N GLY A 202 6.09 8.79 -14.59
CA GLY A 202 4.88 8.55 -15.37
C GLY A 202 4.35 9.80 -16.05
N LEU A 203 4.34 10.93 -15.33
CA LEU A 203 3.91 12.23 -15.88
C LEU A 203 4.82 12.67 -17.04
N ARG A 204 6.13 12.47 -16.91
CA ARG A 204 7.10 12.75 -17.98
C ARG A 204 6.85 11.88 -19.21
N LYS A 205 6.61 10.58 -19.05
CA LYS A 205 6.28 9.67 -20.16
C LYS A 205 4.94 9.99 -20.83
N MET A 206 3.94 10.42 -20.06
CA MET A 206 2.65 10.85 -20.61
C MET A 206 2.79 12.16 -21.41
N GLN A 207 3.67 13.06 -20.98
CA GLN A 207 4.02 14.27 -21.73
C GLN A 207 4.72 13.93 -23.05
N GLU A 208 5.71 13.03 -23.03
CA GLU A 208 6.45 12.58 -24.23
C GLU A 208 5.56 11.86 -25.25
N SER A 209 4.50 11.19 -24.78
CA SER A 209 3.55 10.47 -25.63
C SER A 209 2.31 11.29 -26.04
N SER A 210 2.24 12.58 -25.65
CA SER A 210 1.10 13.48 -25.89
C SER A 210 -0.28 12.88 -25.55
N ARG A 211 -0.34 11.94 -24.60
CA ARG A 211 -1.58 11.24 -24.20
C ARG A 211 -2.52 12.09 -23.34
N LEU A 212 -2.08 13.27 -22.93
CA LEU A 212 -2.78 14.16 -22.02
C LEU A 212 -2.80 15.58 -22.55
N GLY A 213 -3.94 16.26 -22.43
CA GLY A 213 -4.06 17.68 -22.74
C GLY A 213 -3.23 18.54 -21.79
N GLU A 214 -2.76 19.70 -22.27
CA GLU A 214 -1.86 20.59 -21.54
C GLU A 214 -2.40 21.02 -20.16
N GLY A 215 -3.71 21.28 -20.07
CA GLY A 215 -4.37 21.65 -18.82
C GLY A 215 -4.38 20.53 -17.77
N GLU A 216 -4.63 19.29 -18.19
CA GLU A 216 -4.62 18.13 -17.28
C GLU A 216 -3.19 17.77 -16.88
N LEU A 217 -2.21 17.93 -17.78
CA LEU A 217 -0.80 17.76 -17.47
C LEU A 217 -0.35 18.77 -16.39
N ARG A 218 -0.76 20.03 -16.52
CA ARG A 218 -0.48 21.08 -15.53
C ARG A 218 -1.10 20.73 -14.17
N ARG A 219 -2.38 20.38 -14.15
CA ARG A 219 -3.07 19.95 -12.93
C ARG A 219 -2.35 18.79 -12.23
N ARG A 220 -1.95 17.75 -12.97
CA ARG A 220 -1.24 16.58 -12.41
C ARG A 220 0.14 16.93 -11.88
N ARG A 221 0.85 17.85 -12.54
CA ARG A 221 2.12 18.39 -12.04
C ARG A 221 1.93 19.12 -10.72
N ASP A 222 0.89 19.93 -10.60
CA ASP A 222 0.58 20.67 -9.38
C ASP A 222 0.25 19.71 -8.22
N LEU A 223 -0.57 18.67 -8.47
CA LEU A 223 -0.89 17.63 -7.49
C LEU A 223 0.34 16.87 -6.97
N VAL A 224 1.31 16.56 -7.84
CA VAL A 224 2.54 15.89 -7.44
C VAL A 224 3.47 16.85 -6.68
N SER A 225 3.50 18.13 -7.07
CA SER A 225 4.27 19.17 -6.39
C SER A 225 3.78 19.37 -4.95
N THR A 226 2.47 19.47 -4.74
CA THR A 226 1.88 19.60 -3.39
C THR A 226 2.17 18.38 -2.53
N ALA A 227 1.95 17.17 -3.06
CA ALA A 227 2.23 15.93 -2.33
C ALA A 227 3.73 15.74 -2.01
N ARG A 228 4.63 16.22 -2.88
CA ARG A 228 6.08 16.25 -2.64
C ARG A 228 6.42 17.15 -1.45
N MET A 229 5.95 18.39 -1.47
CA MET A 229 6.18 19.36 -0.40
C MET A 229 5.69 18.84 0.95
N GLU A 230 4.50 18.24 0.96
CA GLU A 230 3.93 17.66 2.17
C GLU A 230 4.73 16.47 2.71
N ARG A 231 5.12 15.53 1.83
CA ARG A 231 5.97 14.40 2.22
C ARG A 231 7.28 14.88 2.81
N ASP A 232 7.93 15.86 2.19
CA ASP A 232 9.20 16.40 2.66
C ASP A 232 9.06 17.14 4.01
N ALA A 233 7.92 17.80 4.26
CA ALA A 233 7.61 18.39 5.56
C ALA A 233 7.43 17.31 6.65
N LEU A 234 6.70 16.22 6.35
CA LEU A 234 6.52 15.10 7.27
C LEU A 234 7.83 14.34 7.53
N ASP A 235 8.70 14.23 6.53
CA ASP A 235 10.02 13.61 6.69
C ASP A 235 10.93 14.44 7.59
N LYS A 236 10.93 15.77 7.42
CA LYS A 236 11.60 16.69 8.38
C LYS A 236 11.06 16.51 9.80
N LEU A 237 9.75 16.44 9.98
CA LEU A 237 9.12 16.21 11.29
C LEU A 237 9.44 14.83 11.88
N CYS A 238 9.55 13.82 11.02
CA CYS A 238 9.92 12.48 11.43
C CYS A 238 11.35 12.44 11.96
N ASN A 239 12.26 13.18 11.31
CA ASN A 239 13.67 13.26 11.67
C ASN A 239 13.95 14.27 12.80
N SER A 240 13.12 15.31 12.98
CA SER A 240 13.11 16.15 14.17
C SER A 240 12.46 15.40 15.32
N MET A 241 13.19 14.47 15.92
CA MET A 241 12.78 13.92 17.20
C MET A 241 12.87 15.03 18.24
N PRO A 242 11.84 15.29 19.06
CA PRO A 242 12.06 15.98 20.32
C PRO A 242 12.94 15.03 21.13
N THR A 243 14.25 15.26 21.08
CA THR A 243 15.18 14.58 21.97
C THR A 243 14.68 14.88 23.37
N SER A 244 14.28 13.84 24.10
CA SER A 244 14.09 13.92 25.55
C SER A 244 15.29 14.67 26.13
N SER A 245 15.04 15.89 26.61
CA SER A 245 15.96 16.72 27.38
C SER A 245 16.18 16.09 28.75
N GLY A 246 16.89 14.96 28.76
CA GLY A 246 17.08 14.13 29.93
C GLY A 246 18.09 13.01 29.74
N SER A 247 19.26 13.29 29.14
CA SER A 247 20.47 12.48 29.32
C SER A 247 21.71 13.20 28.77
N SER A 248 22.19 14.20 29.51
CA SER A 248 23.53 14.76 29.34
C SER A 248 24.47 14.16 30.38
N ASN A 249 25.11 13.02 30.07
CA ASN A 249 26.55 12.78 30.29
C ASN A 249 26.96 11.38 29.83
N ALA A 250 27.44 11.28 28.59
CA ALA A 250 28.39 10.24 28.20
C ALA A 250 29.25 10.78 27.05
N ARG A 251 30.28 11.57 27.41
CA ARG A 251 31.42 11.85 26.54
C ARG A 251 32.62 11.09 27.12
N GLY A 252 33.21 10.22 26.31
CA GLY A 252 34.55 9.69 26.52
C GLY A 252 34.64 8.18 26.52
N SER A 253 34.82 7.57 25.35
CA SER A 253 36.07 6.85 25.06
C SER A 253 36.00 6.16 23.69
N GLN A 254 37.07 6.33 22.96
CA GLN A 254 37.38 5.84 21.63
C GLN A 254 37.89 4.39 21.72
N GLY A 255 37.46 3.51 20.82
CA GLY A 255 38.22 2.31 20.47
C GLY A 255 37.49 0.96 20.54
N THR A 256 37.35 0.36 19.36
CA THR A 256 37.69 -1.06 19.10
C THR A 256 36.62 -2.14 19.37
N SER A 257 36.15 -2.71 18.24
CA SER A 257 35.66 -4.08 17.98
C SER A 257 35.20 -4.99 19.13
N SER A 258 33.99 -5.56 18.98
CA SER A 258 33.71 -7.01 18.86
C SER A 258 32.32 -7.41 19.41
N THR A 259 31.61 -8.17 18.59
CA THR A 259 30.74 -9.34 18.86
C THR A 259 30.16 -9.56 20.27
N ALA A 260 28.82 -9.70 20.34
CA ALA A 260 28.02 -10.69 21.13
C ALA A 260 26.60 -10.08 21.33
N THR A 261 25.48 -10.61 20.82
CA THR A 261 24.84 -11.93 20.98
C THR A 261 24.67 -12.35 22.45
N SER A 262 23.41 -12.66 22.81
CA SER A 262 22.91 -13.31 24.03
C SER A 262 23.05 -12.57 25.37
N ASN A 263 21.95 -12.01 25.88
CA ASN A 263 21.68 -11.92 27.32
C ASN A 263 20.18 -11.71 27.67
N ALA A 264 19.27 -12.33 26.91
CA ALA A 264 17.82 -12.27 27.21
C ALA A 264 17.34 -13.30 28.26
N THR A 265 18.24 -14.05 28.90
CA THR A 265 17.89 -15.12 29.86
C THR A 265 18.08 -14.73 31.33
N ALA A 266 18.76 -13.62 31.62
CA ALA A 266 19.02 -13.19 33.00
C ALA A 266 17.82 -12.43 33.62
N GLU A 267 17.07 -11.66 32.83
CA GLU A 267 15.98 -10.83 33.35
C GLU A 267 14.73 -11.64 33.75
N LYS A 268 14.54 -12.82 33.15
CA LYS A 268 13.41 -13.70 33.48
C LYS A 268 13.59 -14.46 34.80
N ALA A 269 14.83 -14.59 35.30
CA ALA A 269 15.12 -15.25 36.57
C ALA A 269 14.86 -14.34 37.80
N ALA A 270 14.87 -13.02 37.62
CA ALA A 270 14.61 -12.06 38.70
C ALA A 270 13.11 -11.98 39.08
N LEU A 271 12.21 -12.33 38.16
CA LEU A 271 10.75 -12.29 38.37
C LEU A 271 10.18 -13.50 39.13
N LEU A 272 10.94 -14.60 39.26
CA LEU A 272 10.44 -15.85 39.87
C LEU A 272 10.86 -16.06 41.33
N LYS A 273 11.69 -15.18 41.91
CA LYS A 273 12.11 -15.29 43.31
C LYS A 273 11.19 -14.45 44.20
N GLY A 274 10.04 -15.03 44.52
CA GLY A 274 9.04 -14.43 45.40
C GLY A 274 9.59 -14.13 46.81
N GLY A 275 9.45 -12.87 47.21
CA GLY A 275 9.54 -12.41 48.58
C GLY A 275 8.38 -11.46 48.83
N ARG A 276 7.47 -11.83 49.73
CA ARG A 276 6.29 -11.03 50.12
C ARG A 276 6.79 -9.69 50.71
N PRO A 277 6.30 -8.51 50.30
CA PRO A 277 6.69 -7.28 50.96
C PRO A 277 6.06 -7.25 52.36
N ALA A 278 6.91 -7.14 53.37
CA ALA A 278 6.53 -6.92 54.74
C ALA A 278 5.74 -5.60 54.89
N GLY A 279 4.87 -5.56 55.90
CA GLY A 279 3.79 -4.60 56.10
C GLY A 279 4.13 -3.13 55.82
N ARG A 280 3.32 -2.52 54.94
CA ARG A 280 3.19 -1.07 54.87
C ARG A 280 2.33 -0.63 56.07
N VAL A 281 2.98 -0.11 57.11
CA VAL A 281 2.30 0.51 58.25
C VAL A 281 1.78 1.87 57.78
N LEU A 282 0.46 2.09 57.89
CA LEU A 282 -0.18 3.36 57.60
C LEU A 282 0.29 4.39 58.64
N GLY A 283 1.03 5.43 58.23
CA GLY A 283 1.49 6.52 59.10
C GLY A 283 3.00 6.60 59.37
N ALA A 284 3.82 5.70 58.82
CA ALA A 284 5.27 5.87 58.83
C ALA A 284 5.67 6.99 57.83
N PRO A 285 6.56 7.93 58.20
CA PRO A 285 7.09 8.92 57.26
C PRO A 285 7.67 8.20 56.06
N LEU A 286 7.28 8.62 54.84
CA LEU A 286 7.86 8.05 53.64
C LEU A 286 9.39 8.21 53.72
N PRO A 287 10.17 7.16 53.45
CA PRO A 287 11.61 7.30 53.38
C PRO A 287 11.94 8.38 52.36
N GLU A 288 12.77 9.35 52.76
CA GLU A 288 13.23 10.42 51.89
C GLU A 288 13.82 9.82 50.61
N THR A 289 13.47 10.40 49.46
CA THR A 289 14.03 9.95 48.18
C THR A 289 15.53 10.22 48.17
N ALA A 290 16.29 9.38 47.45
CA ALA A 290 17.75 9.50 47.36
C ALA A 290 18.23 10.90 46.90
N LYS A 291 17.35 11.67 46.24
CA LYS A 291 17.60 13.05 45.80
C LYS A 291 17.47 14.10 46.90
N THR A 292 16.60 13.90 47.89
CA THR A 292 16.38 14.86 49.00
C THR A 292 17.18 14.50 50.24
N ARG A 293 17.65 13.25 50.36
CA ARG A 293 18.39 12.74 51.53
C ARG A 293 19.73 13.45 51.79
N GLU A 294 20.35 14.01 50.75
CA GLU A 294 21.68 14.66 50.83
C GLU A 294 21.59 16.20 50.85
N LEU A 295 20.38 16.76 50.84
CA LEU A 295 20.15 18.20 50.77
C LEU A 295 19.69 18.75 52.11
N ASP A 296 20.25 19.88 52.53
CA ASP A 296 19.75 20.67 53.66
C ASP A 296 18.40 21.32 53.30
N ASN A 297 17.64 21.82 54.28
CA ASN A 297 16.32 22.43 54.10
C ASN A 297 16.31 23.56 53.05
N GLU A 298 17.37 24.39 53.00
CA GLU A 298 17.53 25.39 51.95
C GLU A 298 17.76 24.75 50.57
N GLY A 299 18.53 23.66 50.52
CA GLY A 299 18.77 22.87 49.30
C GLY A 299 17.50 22.17 48.79
N VAL A 300 16.66 21.66 49.69
CA VAL A 300 15.35 21.08 49.34
C VAL A 300 14.42 22.15 48.77
N LEU A 301 14.40 23.36 49.34
CA LEU A 301 13.60 24.48 48.84
C LEU A 301 14.08 24.94 47.45
N LEU A 302 15.40 24.99 47.23
CA LEU A 302 15.98 25.28 45.92
C LEU A 302 15.64 24.20 44.89
N LEU A 303 15.71 22.91 45.28
CA LEU A 303 15.30 21.80 44.44
C LEU A 303 13.82 21.91 44.06
N GLN A 304 12.95 22.21 45.02
CA GLN A 304 11.52 22.37 44.76
C GLN A 304 11.21 23.53 43.81
N LYS A 305 11.91 24.67 43.96
CA LYS A 305 11.80 25.80 43.01
C LYS A 305 12.23 25.41 41.61
N LYS A 306 13.30 24.62 41.49
CA LYS A 306 13.79 24.11 40.21
C LYS A 306 12.77 23.15 39.58
N GLU A 307 12.24 22.22 40.35
CA GLU A 307 11.24 21.25 39.89
C GLU A 307 9.95 21.96 39.42
N LEU A 308 9.51 23.00 40.12
CA LEU A 308 8.38 23.83 39.70
C LEU A 308 8.66 24.56 38.38
N ALA A 309 9.86 25.12 38.22
CA ALA A 309 10.25 25.77 36.96
C ALA A 309 10.31 24.77 35.78
N ASP A 310 10.81 23.56 36.02
CA ASP A 310 10.84 22.49 35.01
C ASP A 310 9.41 22.01 34.67
N GLN A 311 8.50 21.97 35.64
CA GLN A 311 7.08 21.67 35.40
C GLN A 311 6.38 22.75 34.57
N ASP A 312 6.62 24.04 34.85
CA ASP A 312 6.08 25.14 34.05
C ASP A 312 6.54 25.04 32.58
N LEU A 313 7.81 24.69 32.35
CA LEU A 313 8.34 24.48 31.00
C LEU A 313 7.65 23.31 30.29
N ASN A 314 7.39 22.21 31.00
CA ASN A 314 6.65 21.08 30.45
C ASN A 314 5.19 21.45 30.13
N LEU A 315 4.55 22.30 30.94
CA LEU A 315 3.19 22.80 30.68
C LEU A 315 3.12 23.68 29.43
N ASP A 316 4.14 24.49 29.14
CA ASP A 316 4.23 25.27 27.90
C ASP A 316 4.36 24.37 26.65
N GLN A 317 5.12 23.28 26.77
CA GLN A 317 5.23 22.27 25.70
C GLN A 317 3.90 21.56 25.47
N LEU A 318 3.24 21.09 26.53
CA LEU A 318 1.89 20.51 26.50
C LEU A 318 0.89 21.47 25.85
N THR A 319 0.94 22.75 26.21
CA THR A 319 0.07 23.78 25.65
C THR A 319 0.28 23.94 24.14
N THR A 320 1.54 23.89 23.69
CA THR A 320 1.89 23.96 22.27
C THR A 320 1.39 22.74 21.50
N ILE A 321 1.52 21.54 22.07
CA ILE A 321 1.02 20.30 21.49
C ILE A 321 -0.51 20.33 21.40
N ILE A 322 -1.20 20.74 22.47
CA ILE A 322 -2.67 20.84 22.50
C ILE A 322 -3.17 21.84 21.45
N ARG A 323 -2.50 22.99 21.28
CA ARG A 323 -2.86 23.96 20.23
C ARG A 323 -2.75 23.33 18.84
N ARG A 324 -1.66 22.62 18.57
CA ARG A 324 -1.47 21.90 17.30
C ARG A 324 -2.49 20.79 17.11
N GLN A 325 -2.81 20.03 18.15
CA GLN A 325 -3.82 18.97 18.10
C GLN A 325 -5.22 19.53 17.85
N LYS A 326 -5.56 20.67 18.45
CA LYS A 326 -6.80 21.40 18.17
C LYS A 326 -6.86 21.84 16.72
N GLU A 327 -5.78 22.40 16.18
CA GLU A 327 -5.72 22.82 14.77
C GLU A 327 -5.89 21.64 13.81
N MET A 328 -5.20 20.52 14.06
CA MET A 328 -5.39 19.29 13.29
C MET A 328 -6.82 18.76 13.40
N GLY A 329 -7.42 18.82 14.60
CA GLY A 329 -8.81 18.40 14.81
C GLY A 329 -9.82 19.25 14.03
N LEU A 330 -9.60 20.56 13.94
CA LEU A 330 -10.42 21.46 13.12
C LEU A 330 -10.27 21.13 11.63
N GLN A 331 -9.03 20.96 11.13
CA GLN A 331 -8.81 20.59 9.73
C GLN A 331 -9.42 19.23 9.37
N ILE A 332 -9.35 18.25 10.27
CA ILE A 332 -9.99 16.94 10.07
C ILE A 332 -11.50 17.10 9.99
N LYS A 333 -12.10 17.91 10.89
CA LYS A 333 -13.53 18.19 10.85
C LYS A 333 -13.92 18.83 9.52
N ASP A 334 -13.21 19.87 9.10
CA ASP A 334 -13.51 20.57 7.85
C ASP A 334 -13.41 19.63 6.64
N GLU A 335 -12.42 18.73 6.62
CA GLU A 335 -12.28 17.70 5.57
C GLU A 335 -13.41 16.66 5.63
N VAL A 336 -13.82 16.22 6.83
CA VAL A 336 -14.95 15.28 6.99
C VAL A 336 -16.26 15.94 6.56
N ASP A 337 -16.47 17.21 6.89
CA ASP A 337 -17.64 17.97 6.47
C ASP A 337 -17.67 18.12 4.94
N ALA A 338 -16.53 18.45 4.31
CA ALA A 338 -16.39 18.52 2.86
C ALA A 338 -16.62 17.16 2.17
N GLN A 339 -16.12 16.07 2.76
CA GLN A 339 -16.37 14.72 2.25
C GLN A 339 -17.84 14.32 2.40
N THR A 340 -18.49 14.72 3.49
CA THR A 340 -19.91 14.46 3.73
C THR A 340 -20.77 15.18 2.68
N GLU A 341 -20.44 16.42 2.34
CA GLU A 341 -21.10 17.16 1.27
C GLU A 341 -20.90 16.47 -0.09
N MET A 342 -19.68 16.03 -0.40
CA MET A 342 -19.37 15.31 -1.65
C MET A 342 -20.12 13.97 -1.76
N LEU A 343 -20.27 13.25 -0.63
CA LEU A 343 -21.06 12.01 -0.59
C LEU A 343 -22.55 12.28 -0.80
N ALA A 344 -23.09 13.37 -0.24
CA ALA A 344 -24.48 13.75 -0.48
C ALA A 344 -24.75 14.10 -1.95
N GLN A 345 -23.83 14.82 -2.60
CA GLN A 345 -23.91 15.10 -4.04
C GLN A 345 -23.85 13.81 -4.88
N LEU A 346 -22.97 12.88 -4.51
CA LEU A 346 -22.87 11.58 -5.17
C LEU A 346 -24.18 10.78 -5.04
N ASP A 347 -24.81 10.81 -3.88
CA ASP A 347 -26.09 10.13 -3.64
C ASP A 347 -27.21 10.71 -4.51
N GLU A 348 -27.29 12.05 -4.63
CA GLU A 348 -28.25 12.71 -5.52
C GLU A 348 -28.03 12.33 -7.00
N ASP A 349 -26.78 12.25 -7.44
CA ASP A 349 -26.43 11.83 -8.79
C ASP A 349 -26.75 10.36 -9.05
N VAL A 350 -26.54 9.48 -8.06
CA VAL A 350 -26.93 8.07 -8.12
C VAL A 350 -28.45 7.94 -8.24
N ASP A 351 -29.23 8.67 -7.44
CA ASP A 351 -30.69 8.72 -7.52
C ASP A 351 -31.17 9.21 -8.89
N ARG A 352 -30.51 10.23 -9.44
CA ARG A 352 -30.83 10.76 -10.78
C ARG A 352 -30.56 9.73 -11.87
N VAL A 353 -29.46 9.00 -11.76
CA VAL A 353 -29.13 7.90 -12.69
C VAL A 353 -30.12 6.75 -12.53
N HIS A 354 -30.51 6.40 -11.31
CA HIS A 354 -31.51 5.36 -11.04
C HIS A 354 -32.85 5.70 -11.69
N LYS A 355 -33.36 6.93 -11.50
CA LYS A 355 -34.59 7.41 -12.14
C LYS A 355 -34.51 7.35 -13.67
N LYS A 356 -33.37 7.72 -14.27
CA LYS A 356 -33.17 7.61 -15.72
C LYS A 356 -33.16 6.15 -16.19
N LEU A 357 -32.55 5.27 -15.41
CA LEU A 357 -32.49 3.84 -15.70
C LEU A 357 -33.87 3.18 -15.60
N ASP A 358 -34.68 3.55 -14.62
CA ASP A 358 -36.08 3.10 -14.49
C ASP A 358 -36.94 3.52 -15.68
N VAL A 359 -36.80 4.77 -16.13
CA VAL A 359 -37.49 5.26 -17.33
C VAL A 359 -37.06 4.47 -18.57
N ALA A 360 -35.75 4.20 -18.72
CA ALA A 360 -35.25 3.38 -19.82
C ALA A 360 -35.79 1.94 -19.75
N ASN A 361 -35.81 1.33 -18.57
CA ASN A 361 -36.32 -0.02 -18.35
C ASN A 361 -37.83 -0.12 -18.64
N ASN A 362 -38.61 0.89 -18.23
CA ASN A 362 -40.03 0.98 -18.53
C ASN A 362 -40.32 1.16 -20.03
N ARG A 363 -39.44 1.85 -20.77
CA ARG A 363 -39.54 1.94 -22.23
C ARG A 363 -39.22 0.59 -22.89
N ILE A 364 -38.22 -0.12 -22.41
CA ILE A 364 -37.87 -1.46 -22.90
C ILE A 364 -39.02 -2.43 -22.67
N LYS A 365 -39.69 -2.40 -21.50
CA LYS A 365 -40.86 -3.27 -21.22
C LYS A 365 -42.08 -2.99 -22.10
N LYS A 366 -42.16 -1.81 -22.73
CA LYS A 366 -43.26 -1.43 -23.63
C LYS A 366 -42.99 -1.77 -25.10
N LEU A 367 -41.74 -2.10 -25.42
CA LEU A 367 -41.33 -2.67 -26.71
C LEU A 367 -41.41 -4.20 -26.61
#